data_AF-A0A2I0K8H7-F1
#
_entry.id   AF-A0A2I0K8H7-F1
#
_cell.length_a   1.000
_cell.length_b   1.000
_cell.length_c   1.000
_cell.angle_alpha   90.00
_cell.angle_beta   90.00
_cell.angle_gamma   90.00
#
_symmetry.space_group_name_H-M   'P 1'
#
loop_
_entity.id
_entity.type
_entity.pdbx_description
1 polymer ?
#
loop_
_entity_poly.entity_id
_entity_poly.type
_entity_poly.pdbx_seq_one_letter_code
_entity_poly.pdbx_strand_id
1 'polypeptide(L)'
;MGDLTMGLGPTEDQRLGLGHVGDLLMGLGPTEGQRLGLVPGGDLTMGLGPTEDQRLGLGPMGDLTMGLGPTEDQRLGLGHVGDLLMGLGPTEDQRLGLGPRGDLTMGLDPTEAERLGLGHVGDLTMGLGPTEDQRLGLGHVGDLLMGLGPTEGQRLGLVPGGDQTMGLGLTEDQRLGLGPVGELTMRLGPTEDQSLGLGPVGDLTMGLDPTVD
;
A
#
# COMPACT_ATOMS: atom_id res chain seq x y z
N MET A 1 -5.74 -2.11 -32.33
CA MET A 1 -5.64 -2.13 -30.86
C MET A 1 -6.74 -1.25 -30.35
N GLY A 2 -7.47 -1.67 -29.33
CA GLY A 2 -8.65 -0.97 -28.85
C GLY A 2 -8.89 -1.36 -27.41
N ASP A 3 -9.58 -0.51 -26.68
CA ASP A 3 -9.74 -0.64 -25.23
C ASP A 3 -10.73 -1.74 -24.90
N LEU A 4 -10.52 -2.39 -23.76
CA LEU A 4 -11.39 -3.47 -23.28
C LEU A 4 -12.14 -3.01 -22.03
N THR A 5 -13.45 -3.21 -22.00
CA THR A 5 -14.29 -3.00 -20.83
C THR A 5 -15.00 -4.29 -20.45
N MET A 6 -14.92 -4.68 -19.18
CA MET A 6 -15.55 -5.89 -18.65
C MET A 6 -16.28 -5.59 -17.34
N GLY A 7 -17.48 -6.14 -17.19
CA GLY A 7 -18.26 -6.11 -15.95
C GLY A 7 -18.80 -7.51 -15.63
N LEU A 8 -18.49 -8.06 -14.46
CA LEU A 8 -19.07 -9.32 -13.98
C LEU A 8 -19.88 -9.10 -12.71
N GLY A 9 -21.01 -9.79 -12.62
CA GLY A 9 -21.84 -9.81 -11.41
C GLY A 9 -21.29 -10.71 -10.30
N PRO A 10 -22.06 -10.94 -9.23
CA PRO A 10 -21.66 -11.81 -8.13
C PRO A 10 -21.41 -13.25 -8.59
N THR A 11 -20.41 -13.89 -8.00
CA THR A 11 -20.01 -15.27 -8.31
C THR A 11 -19.47 -15.98 -7.07
N GLU A 12 -19.33 -17.30 -7.09
CA GLU A 12 -18.55 -18.01 -6.06
C GLU A 12 -17.05 -17.81 -6.36
N ASP A 13 -16.60 -18.24 -7.55
CA ASP A 13 -15.20 -18.19 -7.97
C ASP A 13 -14.99 -17.43 -9.29
N GLN A 14 -13.99 -16.57 -9.32
CA GLN A 14 -13.52 -15.84 -10.51
C GLN A 14 -12.03 -16.05 -10.73
N ARG A 15 -11.66 -16.48 -11.94
CA ARG A 15 -10.27 -16.61 -12.37
C ARG A 15 -10.08 -16.02 -13.76
N LEU A 16 -9.17 -15.06 -13.89
CA LEU A 16 -8.89 -14.41 -15.16
C LEU A 16 -7.39 -14.17 -15.32
N GLY A 17 -6.85 -14.59 -16.46
CA GLY A 17 -5.51 -14.24 -16.92
C GLY A 17 -5.61 -13.57 -18.28
N LEU A 18 -5.14 -12.33 -18.40
CA LEU A 18 -5.33 -11.56 -19.63
C LEU A 18 -4.13 -10.64 -19.90
N GLY A 19 -3.55 -10.82 -21.09
CA GLY A 19 -2.66 -9.85 -21.72
C GLY A 19 -3.42 -9.20 -22.87
N HIS A 20 -3.60 -7.89 -22.81
CA HIS A 20 -4.35 -7.12 -23.79
C HIS A 20 -3.49 -5.95 -24.28
N VAL A 21 -3.67 -5.52 -25.52
CA VAL A 21 -2.93 -4.36 -26.04
C VAL A 21 -3.89 -3.19 -26.23
N GLY A 22 -3.78 -2.24 -25.31
CA GLY A 22 -4.70 -1.13 -25.09
C GLY A 22 -5.07 -1.04 -23.62
N ASP A 23 -5.98 -0.11 -23.32
CA ASP A 23 -6.41 0.13 -21.96
C ASP A 23 -7.44 -0.91 -21.51
N LEU A 24 -7.49 -1.17 -20.21
CA LEU A 24 -8.41 -2.12 -19.61
C LEU A 24 -9.20 -1.46 -18.47
N LEU A 25 -10.53 -1.49 -18.61
CA LEU A 25 -11.48 -1.14 -17.55
C LEU A 25 -12.22 -2.38 -17.08
N MET A 26 -12.20 -2.65 -15.77
CA MET A 26 -12.85 -3.82 -15.19
C MET A 26 -13.65 -3.49 -13.92
N GLY A 27 -14.86 -4.03 -13.83
CA GLY A 27 -15.67 -4.03 -12.61
C GLY A 27 -16.11 -5.44 -12.25
N LEU A 28 -15.75 -5.96 -11.08
CA LEU A 28 -16.24 -7.27 -10.61
C LEU A 28 -17.10 -7.07 -9.37
N GLY A 29 -18.25 -7.74 -9.35
CA GLY A 29 -19.11 -7.82 -8.17
C GLY A 29 -18.51 -8.68 -7.05
N PRO A 30 -19.26 -8.86 -5.95
CA PRO A 30 -18.84 -9.67 -4.81
C PRO A 30 -18.51 -11.12 -5.21
N THR A 31 -17.50 -11.72 -4.60
CA THR A 31 -17.17 -13.13 -4.84
C THR A 31 -16.64 -13.82 -3.58
N GLU A 32 -16.64 -15.14 -3.52
CA GLU A 32 -15.89 -15.86 -2.47
C GLU A 32 -14.39 -15.89 -2.82
N GLY A 33 -14.05 -16.35 -4.03
CA GLY A 33 -12.66 -16.44 -4.50
C GLY A 33 -12.38 -15.63 -5.77
N GLN A 34 -11.32 -14.81 -5.75
CA GLN A 34 -10.93 -13.98 -6.89
C GLN A 34 -9.44 -14.14 -7.19
N ARG A 35 -9.09 -14.55 -8.42
CA ARG A 35 -7.71 -14.69 -8.88
C ARG A 35 -7.50 -14.03 -10.24
N LEU A 36 -6.81 -12.90 -10.26
CA LEU A 36 -6.56 -12.14 -11.49
C LEU A 36 -5.07 -12.02 -11.79
N GLY A 37 -4.72 -12.22 -13.06
CA GLY A 37 -3.39 -11.99 -13.62
C GLY A 37 -3.50 -11.10 -14.86
N LEU A 38 -3.27 -9.79 -14.74
CA LEU A 38 -3.52 -8.84 -15.83
C LEU A 38 -2.24 -8.10 -16.23
N VAL A 39 -1.97 -8.08 -17.53
CA VAL A 39 -0.80 -7.40 -18.12
C VAL A 39 -1.25 -6.62 -19.36
N PRO A 40 -2.08 -5.57 -19.21
CA PRO A 40 -2.44 -4.73 -20.34
C PRO A 40 -1.25 -3.88 -20.79
N GLY A 41 -1.18 -3.61 -22.09
CA GLY A 41 -0.14 -2.77 -22.68
C GLY A 41 -0.35 -1.26 -22.48
N GLY A 42 -1.52 -0.86 -21.98
CA GLY A 42 -1.85 0.52 -21.62
C GLY A 42 -2.26 0.62 -20.14
N ASP A 43 -3.19 1.52 -19.87
CA ASP A 43 -3.65 1.81 -18.52
C ASP A 43 -4.62 0.73 -18.01
N LEU A 44 -4.65 0.54 -16.70
CA LEU A 44 -5.57 -0.37 -16.03
C LEU A 44 -6.39 0.37 -14.98
N THR A 45 -7.70 0.38 -15.16
CA THR A 45 -8.66 0.86 -14.16
C THR A 45 -9.55 -0.29 -13.68
N MET A 46 -9.59 -0.52 -12.37
CA MET A 46 -10.36 -1.62 -11.79
C MET A 46 -11.13 -1.23 -10.53
N GLY A 47 -12.36 -1.75 -10.42
CA GLY A 47 -13.12 -1.78 -9.17
C GLY A 47 -13.54 -3.21 -8.83
N LEU A 48 -13.14 -3.71 -7.67
CA LEU A 48 -13.55 -5.04 -7.17
C LEU A 48 -14.47 -4.89 -5.97
N GLY A 49 -15.58 -5.63 -5.97
CA GLY A 49 -16.48 -5.73 -4.83
C GLY A 49 -15.87 -6.52 -3.66
N PRO A 50 -16.65 -6.75 -2.59
CA PRO A 50 -16.22 -7.52 -1.44
C PRO A 50 -15.85 -8.97 -1.80
N THR A 51 -14.80 -9.50 -1.16
CA THR A 51 -14.26 -10.83 -1.47
C THR A 51 -13.79 -11.57 -0.20
N GLU A 52 -13.83 -12.91 -0.17
CA GLU A 52 -13.19 -13.67 0.93
C GLU A 52 -11.68 -13.87 0.65
N ASP A 53 -11.28 -14.58 -0.42
CA ASP A 53 -9.86 -14.75 -0.84
C ASP A 53 -9.57 -14.01 -2.16
N GLN A 54 -8.81 -12.92 -2.07
CA GLN A 54 -8.42 -12.11 -3.23
C GLN A 54 -6.92 -12.25 -3.54
N ARG A 55 -6.60 -12.65 -4.78
CA ARG A 55 -5.22 -12.78 -5.27
C ARG A 55 -5.03 -12.10 -6.62
N LEU A 56 -4.20 -11.07 -6.62
CA LEU A 56 -3.98 -10.24 -7.79
C LEU A 56 -2.50 -10.17 -8.15
N GLY A 57 -2.19 -10.40 -9.41
CA GLY A 57 -0.87 -10.15 -10.00
C GLY A 57 -1.03 -9.24 -11.20
N LEU A 58 -0.67 -7.96 -11.07
CA LEU A 58 -0.88 -6.98 -12.14
C LEU A 58 0.43 -6.31 -12.58
N GLY A 59 0.53 -6.08 -13.88
CA GLY A 59 1.64 -5.35 -14.47
C GLY A 59 1.24 -4.62 -15.75
N PRO A 60 0.34 -3.61 -15.67
CA PRO A 60 0.15 -2.68 -16.77
C PRO A 60 1.47 -2.01 -17.17
N MET A 61 1.54 -1.52 -18.41
CA MET A 61 2.69 -0.70 -18.87
C MET A 61 2.40 0.80 -18.78
N GLY A 62 1.16 1.17 -18.48
CA GLY A 62 0.74 2.52 -18.13
C GLY A 62 0.20 2.59 -16.70
N ASP A 63 -0.59 3.63 -16.45
CA ASP A 63 -1.05 3.97 -15.11
C ASP A 63 -2.03 2.92 -14.58
N LEU A 64 -2.00 2.73 -13.25
CA LEU A 64 -2.87 1.80 -12.56
C LEU A 64 -3.75 2.56 -11.56
N THR A 65 -5.05 2.50 -11.76
CA THR A 65 -6.06 2.97 -10.81
C THR A 65 -6.90 1.81 -10.30
N MET A 66 -6.98 1.64 -9.00
CA MET A 66 -7.70 0.52 -8.39
C MET A 66 -8.46 0.90 -7.13
N GLY A 67 -9.69 0.42 -7.02
CA GLY A 67 -10.46 0.37 -5.77
C GLY A 67 -10.84 -1.07 -5.43
N LEU A 68 -10.47 -1.54 -4.24
CA LEU A 68 -10.83 -2.87 -3.74
C LEU A 68 -11.78 -2.75 -2.57
N GLY A 69 -12.87 -3.52 -2.61
CA GLY A 69 -13.82 -3.63 -1.50
C GLY A 69 -13.25 -4.37 -0.29
N PRO A 70 -14.06 -4.49 0.78
CA PRO A 70 -13.68 -5.26 1.97
C PRO A 70 -13.27 -6.69 1.61
N THR A 71 -12.19 -7.17 2.22
CA THR A 71 -11.65 -8.51 1.93
C THR A 71 -11.24 -9.23 3.20
N GLU A 72 -11.47 -10.54 3.35
CA GLU A 72 -10.89 -11.26 4.50
C GLU A 72 -9.39 -11.46 4.28
N ASP A 73 -9.03 -12.10 3.16
CA ASP A 73 -7.67 -12.52 2.82
C ASP A 73 -7.18 -11.87 1.51
N GLN A 74 -6.30 -10.88 1.60
CA GLN A 74 -5.84 -10.10 0.44
C GLN A 74 -4.37 -10.32 0.12
N ARG A 75 -4.07 -10.69 -1.15
CA ARG A 75 -2.71 -10.78 -1.68
C ARG A 75 -2.57 -10.06 -3.01
N LEU A 76 -1.72 -9.04 -3.04
CA LEU A 76 -1.47 -8.24 -4.22
C LEU A 76 0.02 -8.18 -4.56
N GLY A 77 0.36 -8.56 -5.78
CA GLY A 77 1.66 -8.34 -6.40
C GLY A 77 1.54 -7.37 -7.54
N LEU A 78 2.26 -6.24 -7.47
CA LEU A 78 2.30 -5.24 -8.53
C LEU A 78 3.70 -5.05 -9.09
N GLY A 79 3.79 -5.01 -10.41
CA GLY A 79 4.99 -4.60 -11.14
C GLY A 79 4.59 -3.90 -12.44
N HIS A 80 4.28 -2.61 -12.35
CA HIS A 80 3.89 -1.78 -13.49
C HIS A 80 4.82 -0.59 -13.69
N VAL A 81 4.66 0.05 -14.85
CA VAL A 81 5.32 1.32 -15.18
C VAL A 81 4.24 2.37 -15.32
N GLY A 82 4.43 3.53 -14.70
CA GLY A 82 3.40 4.55 -14.58
C GLY A 82 2.98 4.75 -13.13
N ASP A 83 2.07 5.69 -12.94
CA ASP A 83 1.63 6.10 -11.62
C ASP A 83 0.62 5.09 -11.05
N LEU A 84 0.56 5.02 -9.72
CA LEU A 84 -0.36 4.14 -8.99
C LEU A 84 -1.29 4.96 -8.11
N LEU A 85 -2.59 4.81 -8.33
CA LEU A 85 -3.62 5.25 -7.41
C LEU A 85 -4.40 4.05 -6.89
N MET A 86 -4.36 3.83 -5.58
CA MET A 86 -5.00 2.67 -4.95
C MET A 86 -5.77 3.04 -3.69
N GLY A 87 -7.01 2.54 -3.60
CA GLY A 87 -7.79 2.50 -2.36
C GLY A 87 -8.16 1.07 -2.02
N LEU A 88 -7.81 0.61 -0.82
CA LEU A 88 -8.17 -0.72 -0.32
C LEU A 88 -9.15 -0.56 0.85
N GLY A 89 -10.28 -1.26 0.75
CA GLY A 89 -11.26 -1.36 1.83
C GLY A 89 -10.75 -2.19 3.01
N PRO A 90 -11.55 -2.28 4.08
CA PRO A 90 -11.18 -2.98 5.30
C PRO A 90 -10.76 -4.43 5.03
N THR A 91 -9.70 -4.88 5.68
CA THR A 91 -9.15 -6.23 5.46
C THR A 91 -8.80 -6.95 6.76
N GLU A 92 -8.96 -8.27 6.86
CA GLU A 92 -8.42 -9.00 8.01
C GLU A 92 -6.91 -9.23 7.82
N ASP A 93 -6.53 -9.94 6.76
CA ASP A 93 -5.15 -10.31 6.43
C ASP A 93 -4.69 -9.70 5.10
N GLN A 94 -3.83 -8.67 5.16
CA GLN A 94 -3.34 -7.96 3.98
C GLN A 94 -1.86 -8.22 3.69
N ARG A 95 -1.55 -8.65 2.46
CA ARG A 95 -0.17 -8.82 1.96
C ARG A 95 0.04 -8.17 0.61
N LEU A 96 0.87 -7.13 0.61
CA LEU A 96 1.16 -6.30 -0.56
C LEU A 96 2.65 -6.36 -0.90
N GLY A 97 2.97 -6.62 -2.16
CA GLY A 97 4.32 -6.55 -2.71
C GLY A 97 4.31 -5.72 -3.97
N LEU A 98 4.75 -4.46 -3.89
CA LEU A 98 4.65 -3.51 -5.00
C LEU A 98 6.04 -3.02 -5.41
N GLY A 99 6.30 -3.03 -6.71
CA GLY A 99 7.49 -2.44 -7.30
C GLY A 99 7.19 -1.59 -8.53
N PRO A 100 6.33 -0.56 -8.43
CA PRO A 100 6.04 0.30 -9.55
C PRO A 100 7.21 1.26 -9.86
N ARG A 101 7.24 1.72 -11.11
CA ARG A 101 8.10 2.82 -11.54
C ARG A 101 7.22 4.00 -11.96
N GLY A 102 7.06 4.95 -11.05
CA GLY A 102 6.13 6.08 -11.12
C GLY A 102 5.74 6.48 -9.70
N ASP A 103 4.94 7.52 -9.59
CA ASP A 103 4.48 8.02 -8.30
C ASP A 103 3.40 7.10 -7.72
N LEU A 104 3.37 6.96 -6.40
CA LEU A 104 2.47 6.04 -5.70
C LEU A 104 1.61 6.82 -4.71
N THR A 105 0.29 6.77 -4.90
CA THR A 105 -0.70 7.23 -3.93
C THR A 105 -1.57 6.07 -3.45
N MET A 106 -1.56 5.80 -2.15
CA MET A 106 -2.30 4.70 -1.54
C MET A 106 -3.05 5.11 -0.29
N GLY A 107 -4.30 4.69 -0.19
CA GLY A 107 -5.11 4.72 1.03
C GLY A 107 -5.56 3.33 1.42
N LEU A 108 -5.28 2.93 2.66
CA LEU A 108 -5.69 1.64 3.23
C LEU A 108 -6.66 1.90 4.39
N ASP A 109 -7.85 1.31 4.30
CA ASP A 109 -8.83 1.29 5.38
C ASP A 109 -8.41 0.33 6.51
N PRO A 110 -9.13 0.27 7.65
CA PRO A 110 -8.71 -0.52 8.80
C PRO A 110 -8.37 -1.97 8.47
N THR A 111 -7.28 -2.49 9.04
CA THR A 111 -6.80 -3.85 8.79
C THR A 111 -6.45 -4.56 10.10
N GLU A 112 -6.66 -5.87 10.24
CA GLU A 112 -6.16 -6.56 11.45
C GLU A 112 -4.65 -6.78 11.36
N ALA A 113 -4.19 -7.47 10.31
CA ALA A 113 -2.78 -7.75 10.08
C ALA A 113 -2.31 -7.29 8.69
N GLU A 114 -1.31 -6.41 8.67
CA GLU A 114 -0.78 -5.85 7.43
C GLU A 114 0.70 -6.17 7.22
N ARG A 115 1.02 -6.59 5.99
CA ARG A 115 2.39 -6.72 5.50
C ARG A 115 2.55 -6.05 4.16
N LEU A 116 3.37 -5.01 4.14
CA LEU A 116 3.70 -4.27 2.92
C LEU A 116 5.20 -4.31 2.65
N GLY A 117 5.56 -4.80 1.47
CA GLY A 117 6.88 -4.66 0.88
C GLY A 117 6.83 -3.72 -0.31
N LEU A 118 7.60 -2.61 -0.26
CA LEU A 118 7.73 -1.68 -1.38
C LEU A 118 9.17 -1.60 -1.88
N GLY A 119 9.30 -1.61 -3.20
CA GLY A 119 10.52 -1.27 -3.92
C GLY A 119 10.18 -0.37 -5.10
N HIS A 120 9.90 0.90 -4.87
CA HIS A 120 9.41 1.82 -5.91
C HIS A 120 10.43 2.91 -6.27
N VAL A 121 10.22 3.52 -7.43
CA VAL A 121 10.97 4.69 -7.89
C VAL A 121 9.96 5.75 -8.31
N GLY A 122 9.97 6.89 -7.64
CA GLY A 122 8.95 7.93 -7.69
C GLY A 122 8.64 8.43 -6.28
N ASP A 123 7.75 9.41 -6.19
CA ASP A 123 7.29 9.92 -4.90
C ASP A 123 6.21 9.00 -4.31
N LEU A 124 6.18 8.86 -2.99
CA LEU A 124 5.23 8.02 -2.26
C LEU A 124 4.37 8.83 -1.31
N THR A 125 3.07 8.79 -1.54
CA THR A 125 2.04 9.27 -0.61
C THR A 125 1.21 8.10 -0.10
N MET A 126 1.19 7.91 1.21
CA MET A 126 0.49 6.78 1.85
C MET A 126 -0.30 7.23 3.09
N GLY A 127 -1.55 6.80 3.18
CA GLY A 127 -2.37 6.89 4.37
C GLY A 127 -2.87 5.52 4.80
N LEU A 128 -2.48 5.08 5.99
CA LEU A 128 -2.88 3.79 6.55
C LEU A 128 -3.87 4.01 7.69
N GLY A 129 -4.99 3.29 7.66
CA GLY A 129 -5.98 3.27 8.72
C GLY A 129 -5.49 2.56 9.99
N PRO A 130 -6.34 2.51 11.02
CA PRO A 130 -6.06 1.73 12.22
C PRO A 130 -5.72 0.28 11.91
N THR A 131 -4.67 -0.26 12.55
CA THR A 131 -4.23 -1.64 12.33
C THR A 131 -3.79 -2.32 13.61
N GLU A 132 -4.16 -3.58 13.89
CA GLU A 132 -3.63 -4.26 15.09
C GLU A 132 -2.13 -4.52 14.93
N ASP A 133 -1.74 -5.16 13.82
CA ASP A 133 -0.40 -5.69 13.61
C ASP A 133 0.19 -5.25 12.25
N GLN A 134 1.04 -4.22 12.24
CA GLN A 134 1.54 -3.59 11.02
C GLN A 134 3.04 -3.84 10.78
N ARG A 135 3.37 -4.36 9.59
CA ARG A 135 4.78 -4.59 9.16
C ARG A 135 5.06 -4.02 7.79
N LEU A 136 5.86 -2.97 7.77
CA LEU A 136 6.20 -2.22 6.56
C LEU A 136 7.71 -2.31 6.30
N GLY A 137 8.08 -2.69 5.08
CA GLY A 137 9.45 -2.66 4.59
C GLY A 137 9.52 -1.91 3.27
N LEU A 138 9.97 -0.65 3.30
CA LEU A 138 9.93 0.23 2.14
C LEU A 138 11.34 0.64 1.72
N GLY A 139 11.73 0.24 0.52
CA GLY A 139 12.83 0.83 -0.22
C GLY A 139 12.28 1.74 -1.29
N HIS A 140 12.72 2.99 -1.34
CA HIS A 140 12.26 3.92 -2.37
C HIS A 140 13.28 4.95 -2.79
N VAL A 141 13.06 5.51 -3.98
CA VAL A 141 13.82 6.63 -4.52
C VAL A 141 12.83 7.72 -4.91
N GLY A 142 12.85 8.83 -4.17
CA GLY A 142 11.88 9.91 -4.24
C GLY A 142 11.54 10.38 -2.83
N ASP A 143 10.57 11.28 -2.73
CA ASP A 143 10.11 11.80 -1.45
C ASP A 143 8.99 10.93 -0.87
N LEU A 144 8.93 10.88 0.47
CA LEU A 144 7.93 10.11 1.21
C LEU A 144 7.03 11.03 2.05
N LEU A 145 5.73 10.90 1.85
CA LEU A 145 4.69 11.39 2.75
C LEU A 145 3.86 10.21 3.27
N MET A 146 3.91 9.96 4.58
CA MET A 146 3.20 8.84 5.20
C MET A 146 2.42 9.27 6.44
N GLY A 147 1.16 8.87 6.51
CA GLY A 147 0.33 8.92 7.71
C GLY A 147 -0.08 7.53 8.14
N LEU A 148 0.25 7.15 9.38
CA LEU A 148 -0.15 5.87 9.97
C LEU A 148 -1.21 6.12 11.04
N GLY A 149 -2.31 5.38 10.97
CA GLY A 149 -3.35 5.36 12.00
C GLY A 149 -2.87 4.73 13.30
N PRO A 150 -3.74 4.66 14.32
CA PRO A 150 -3.44 3.96 15.56
C PRO A 150 -3.14 2.48 15.34
N THR A 151 -2.20 1.94 16.10
CA THR A 151 -1.82 0.53 15.97
C THR A 151 -1.38 -0.09 17.29
N GLU A 152 -1.58 -1.39 17.48
CA GLU A 152 -1.06 -2.07 18.68
C GLU A 152 0.43 -2.38 18.47
N GLY A 153 0.79 -3.01 17.35
CA GLY A 153 2.15 -3.41 17.02
C GLY A 153 2.63 -2.84 15.69
N GLN A 154 3.66 -1.98 15.72
CA GLN A 154 4.24 -1.40 14.51
C GLN A 154 5.70 -1.80 14.31
N ARG A 155 6.01 -2.31 13.11
CA ARG A 155 7.38 -2.48 12.62
C ARG A 155 7.57 -1.81 11.28
N LEU A 156 8.42 -0.80 11.25
CA LEU A 156 8.72 -0.02 10.04
C LEU A 156 10.22 -0.10 9.74
N GLY A 157 10.56 -0.59 8.54
CA GLY A 157 11.90 -0.52 7.98
C GLY A 157 11.92 0.35 6.74
N LEU A 158 12.68 1.44 6.75
CA LEU A 158 12.81 2.35 5.60
C LEU A 158 14.25 2.41 5.11
N VAL A 159 14.41 2.37 3.79
CA VAL A 159 15.67 2.70 3.12
C VAL A 159 15.34 3.74 2.04
N PRO A 160 15.32 5.03 2.40
CA PRO A 160 14.94 6.11 1.49
C PRO A 160 16.09 6.57 0.59
N GLY A 161 15.71 7.20 -0.51
CA GLY A 161 16.61 7.94 -1.40
C GLY A 161 16.39 9.46 -1.42
N GLY A 162 15.30 9.95 -0.82
CA GLY A 162 14.89 11.36 -0.78
C GLY A 162 14.43 11.80 0.61
N ASP A 163 13.61 12.86 0.67
CA ASP A 163 13.16 13.47 1.91
C ASP A 163 11.93 12.75 2.47
N GLN A 164 11.77 12.78 3.79
CA GLN A 164 10.73 12.01 4.48
C GLN A 164 9.92 12.87 5.44
N THR A 165 8.59 12.80 5.30
CA THR A 165 7.62 13.33 6.25
C THR A 165 6.69 12.22 6.71
N MET A 166 6.67 11.95 8.02
CA MET A 166 5.83 10.91 8.61
C MET A 166 5.02 11.42 9.79
N GLY A 167 3.76 11.01 9.86
CA GLY A 167 2.92 11.13 11.04
C GLY A 167 2.50 9.74 11.51
N LEU A 168 2.87 9.38 12.73
CA LEU A 168 2.52 8.09 13.32
C LEU A 168 1.45 8.32 14.39
N GLY A 169 0.35 7.55 14.32
CA GLY A 169 -0.70 7.56 15.32
C GLY A 169 -0.26 6.98 16.66
N LEU A 170 -1.21 6.85 17.59
CA LEU A 170 -0.98 6.15 18.86
C LEU A 170 -0.50 4.73 18.58
N THR A 171 0.56 4.29 19.27
CA THR A 171 1.12 2.94 19.09
C THR A 171 1.49 2.31 20.42
N GLU A 172 1.01 1.11 20.76
CA GLU A 172 1.46 0.44 21.99
C GLU A 172 2.96 0.07 21.88
N ASP A 173 3.31 -0.74 20.88
CA ASP A 173 4.66 -1.25 20.61
C ASP A 173 5.21 -0.75 19.26
N GLN A 174 6.16 0.18 19.28
CA GLN A 174 6.74 0.77 18.07
C GLN A 174 8.20 0.39 17.85
N ARG A 175 8.52 -0.17 16.66
CA ARG A 175 9.90 -0.40 16.20
C ARG A 175 10.16 0.23 14.85
N LEU A 176 11.01 1.24 14.81
CA LEU A 176 11.43 1.89 13.56
C LEU A 176 12.91 1.64 13.28
N GLY A 177 13.22 1.21 12.06
CA GLY A 177 14.57 1.11 11.53
C GLY A 177 14.68 1.96 10.27
N LEU A 178 15.47 3.03 10.33
CA LEU A 178 15.68 3.96 9.22
C LEU A 178 17.11 3.82 8.69
N GLY A 179 17.25 3.64 7.39
CA GLY A 179 18.51 3.72 6.67
C GLY A 179 19.02 5.16 6.59
N PRO A 180 20.10 5.40 5.81
CA PRO A 180 20.57 6.75 5.56
C PRO A 180 19.50 7.59 4.86
N VAL A 181 19.31 8.84 5.27
CA VAL A 181 18.30 9.76 4.71
C VAL A 181 18.84 11.19 4.64
N GLY A 182 18.34 11.97 3.67
CA GLY A 182 18.63 13.39 3.53
C GLY A 182 17.97 14.19 4.66
N GLU A 183 16.71 14.58 4.46
CA GLU A 183 15.89 15.22 5.48
C GLU A 183 14.81 14.26 6.02
N LEU A 184 14.64 14.26 7.34
CA LEU A 184 13.63 13.46 8.03
C LEU A 184 12.82 14.31 9.00
N THR A 185 11.51 14.41 8.75
CA THR A 185 10.52 15.01 9.64
C THR A 185 9.55 13.94 10.13
N MET A 186 9.43 13.78 11.45
CA MET A 186 8.48 12.84 12.06
C MET A 186 7.64 13.52 13.14
N ARG A 187 6.35 13.19 13.16
CA ARG A 187 5.47 13.44 14.30
C ARG A 187 4.99 12.10 14.87
N LEU A 188 5.22 11.89 16.15
CA LEU A 188 4.86 10.65 16.83
C LEU A 188 3.68 10.91 17.78
N GLY A 189 2.65 10.06 17.66
CA GLY A 189 1.62 9.93 18.66
C GLY A 189 2.15 9.28 19.95
N PRO A 190 1.31 9.20 20.99
CA PRO A 190 1.64 8.50 22.24
C PRO A 190 2.07 7.06 22.01
N THR A 191 3.07 6.58 22.75
CA THR A 191 3.53 5.19 22.68
C THR A 191 4.01 4.65 24.02
N GLU A 192 3.76 3.36 24.28
CA GLU A 192 4.15 2.69 25.54
C GLU A 192 5.58 2.16 25.46
N ASP A 193 5.92 1.42 24.40
CA ASP A 193 7.28 0.95 24.11
C ASP A 193 7.76 1.43 22.74
N GLN A 194 8.93 2.05 22.71
CA GLN A 194 9.51 2.60 21.50
C GLN A 194 10.98 2.21 21.33
N SER A 195 11.29 1.65 20.16
CA SER A 195 12.66 1.38 19.72
C SER A 195 12.93 2.05 18.37
N LEU A 196 13.99 2.87 18.32
CA LEU A 196 14.45 3.57 17.13
C LEU A 196 15.89 3.17 16.79
N GLY A 197 16.09 2.67 15.57
CA GLY A 197 17.40 2.51 14.95
C GLY A 197 17.53 3.48 13.78
N LEU A 198 18.48 4.41 13.85
CA LEU A 198 18.73 5.39 12.79
C LEU A 198 20.09 5.14 12.14
N GLY A 199 20.10 5.13 10.81
CA GLY A 199 21.30 5.32 10.00
C GLY A 199 21.76 6.78 10.00
N PRO A 200 22.78 7.12 9.20
CA PRO A 200 23.22 8.51 9.02
C PRO A 200 22.08 9.38 8.48
N VAL A 201 21.72 10.43 9.21
CA VAL A 201 20.71 11.42 8.80
C VAL A 201 21.41 12.73 8.50
N GLY A 202 21.02 13.41 7.42
CA GLY A 202 21.43 14.80 7.16
C GLY A 202 20.82 15.72 8.21
N ASP A 203 19.51 15.95 8.08
CA ASP A 203 18.73 16.79 9.01
C ASP A 203 17.54 16.01 9.59
N LEU A 204 17.31 16.17 10.91
CA LEU A 204 16.29 15.45 11.67
C LEU A 204 15.40 16.40 12.47
N THR A 205 14.10 16.34 12.22
CA THR A 205 13.06 17.03 13.00
C THR A 205 12.09 16.00 13.58
N MET A 206 11.90 16.01 14.90
CA MET A 206 10.95 15.14 15.59
C MET A 206 10.03 15.94 16.52
N GLY A 207 8.73 15.72 16.40
CA GLY A 207 7.69 16.23 17.30
C GLY A 207 6.95 15.09 18.00
N LEU A 208 6.60 15.29 19.26
CA LEU A 208 5.78 14.35 20.05
C LEU A 208 4.45 15.03 20.38
N ASP A 209 3.33 14.35 20.11
CA ASP A 209 2.04 14.78 20.65
C ASP A 209 1.99 14.45 22.15
N PRO A 210 1.38 15.30 23.00
CA PRO A 210 1.38 15.12 24.45
C PRO A 210 0.62 13.83 24.86
N THR A 211 1.24 13.03 25.73
CA THR A 211 0.58 11.91 26.42
C THR A 211 -0.45 12.45 27.41
N VAL A 212 -1.70 12.01 27.31
CA VAL A 212 -2.73 12.34 28.31
C VAL A 212 -2.62 11.31 29.42
N ASP A 213 -2.08 11.72 30.58
CA ASP A 213 -2.06 10.95 31.84
C ASP A 213 -3.49 10.75 32.41
#